data_AF-A0A9E7R0B9-F1
#
_entry.id   AF-A0A9E7R0B9-F1
#
_cell.length_a   1.000
_cell.length_b   1.000
_cell.length_c   1.000
_cell.angle_alpha   90.00
_cell.angle_beta   90.00
_cell.angle_gamma   90.00
#
_symmetry.space_group_name_H-M   'P 1'
#
loop_
_entity.id
_entity.type
_entity.pdbx_description
1 polymer ?
#
loop_
_entity_poly.entity_id
_entity_poly.type
_entity_poly.pdbx_seq_one_letter_code
_entity_poly.pdbx_strand_id
1 'polypeptide(L)' 'MSLETLCQICESAPAAYQCRRCGALVCPAHYDEETGLCTDCAAAVP' A
#
# COMPACT_ATOMS: atom_id res chain seq x y z
N MET A 1 6.90 17.79 -14.23
CA MET A 1 6.81 17.50 -12.79
C MET A 1 6.03 16.21 -12.65
N SER A 2 6.70 15.09 -12.34
CA SER A 2 6.05 13.81 -12.02
C SER A 2 5.96 13.72 -10.50
N LEU A 3 4.75 13.87 -9.96
CA LEU A 3 4.51 13.52 -8.56
C LEU A 3 4.48 12.00 -8.50
N GLU A 4 5.64 11.40 -8.28
CA GLU A 4 5.71 10.00 -7.92
C GLU A 4 4.98 9.88 -6.58
N THR A 5 3.85 9.19 -6.58
CA THR A 5 3.10 8.94 -5.35
C THR A 5 3.93 8.03 -4.47
N LEU A 6 4.37 8.54 -3.32
CA LEU A 6 5.03 7.75 -2.30
C LEU A 6 4.03 6.80 -1.63
N CYS A 7 4.55 5.72 -1.06
CA CYS A 7 3.79 4.84 -0.19
C CYS A 7 3.18 5.67 0.94
N GLN A 8 1.86 5.63 1.06
CA GLN A 8 1.12 6.36 2.08
C GLN A 8 1.28 5.79 3.50
N ILE A 9 2.04 4.70 3.68
CA ILE A 9 2.32 4.07 4.98
C ILE A 9 3.70 4.48 5.50
N CYS A 10 4.75 4.35 4.68
CA CYS A 10 6.12 4.70 5.11
C CYS A 10 6.62 6.04 4.59
N GLU A 11 5.95 6.64 3.61
CA GLU A 11 6.28 7.93 3.00
C GLU A 11 7.74 8.04 2.50
N SER A 12 8.39 6.89 2.27
CA SER A 12 9.83 6.80 1.99
C SER A 12 10.17 6.06 0.69
N ALA A 13 9.24 5.24 0.18
CA ALA A 13 9.41 4.46 -1.03
C ALA A 13 8.29 4.78 -2.03
N PRO A 14 8.53 4.70 -3.35
CA PRO A 14 7.48 4.89 -4.34
C PRO A 14 6.38 3.83 -4.21
N ALA A 15 5.13 4.25 -4.35
CA ALA A 15 4.00 3.34 -4.39
C ALA A 15 3.98 2.56 -5.72
N ALA A 16 3.69 1.26 -5.63
CA ALA A 16 3.57 0.36 -6.77
C ALA A 16 2.20 -0.32 -6.84
N TYR A 17 1.49 -0.38 -5.71
CA TYR A 17 0.21 -1.08 -5.58
C TYR A 17 -0.85 -0.18 -4.95
N GLN A 18 -2.11 -0.49 -5.23
CA GLN A 18 -3.26 0.16 -4.59
C GLN A 18 -4.03 -0.87 -3.75
N CYS A 19 -4.20 -0.59 -2.46
CA CYS A 19 -4.99 -1.45 -1.57
C CYS A 19 -6.45 -1.50 -2.05
N ARG A 20 -7.00 -2.71 -2.27
CA ARG A 20 -8.38 -2.87 -2.74
C ARG A 20 -9.45 -2.51 -1.71
N ARG A 21 -9.09 -2.42 -0.41
CA ARG A 21 -10.02 -2.12 0.68
C ARG A 21 -10.12 -0.63 0.98
N CYS A 22 -8.99 0.04 1.21
CA CYS A 22 -8.96 1.46 1.60
C CYS A 22 -8.55 2.40 0.45
N GLY A 23 -8.09 1.88 -0.68
CA GLY A 23 -7.64 2.67 -1.82
C GLY A 23 -6.24 3.29 -1.68
N ALA A 24 -5.52 3.03 -0.58
CA ALA A 24 -4.19 3.59 -0.34
C ALA A 24 -3.15 3.09 -1.34
N LEU A 25 -2.28 3.99 -1.81
CA LEU A 25 -1.12 3.67 -2.64
C LEU A 25 0.06 3.26 -1.75
N VAL A 26 0.59 2.05 -1.95
CA VAL A 26 1.59 1.42 -1.09
C VAL A 26 2.76 0.82 -1.88
N CYS A 27 3.92 0.78 -1.25
CA CYS A 27 5.10 0.11 -1.81
C CYS A 27 4.97 -1.42 -1.64
N PRO A 28 5.80 -2.22 -2.34
CA PRO A 28 5.77 -3.69 -2.23
C PRO A 28 5.93 -4.20 -0.80
N ALA A 29 6.68 -3.50 0.06
CA ALA A 29 6.88 -3.88 1.45
C ALA A 29 5.63 -3.73 2.34
N HIS A 30 4.68 -2.87 1.94
CA HIS A 30 3.42 -2.65 2.67
C HIS A 30 2.20 -3.14 1.91
N TYR A 31 2.41 -3.97 0.89
CA TYR A 31 1.36 -4.65 0.14
C TYR A 31 1.42 -6.14 0.41
N ASP A 32 0.30 -6.70 0.86
CA ASP A 32 0.08 -8.12 0.98
C ASP A 32 -0.49 -8.62 -0.36
N GLU A 33 0.32 -9.37 -1.09
CA GLU A 33 -0.03 -9.93 -2.40
C GLU A 33 -1.05 -11.07 -2.30
N GLU A 34 -1.12 -11.78 -1.18
CA GLU A 34 -2.05 -12.89 -0.98
C GLU A 34 -3.48 -12.38 -0.82
N THR A 35 -3.66 -11.31 -0.06
CA THR A 35 -4.99 -10.69 0.15
C THR A 35 -5.30 -9.57 -0.85
N GLY A 36 -4.26 -9.00 -1.45
CA GLY A 36 -4.34 -7.81 -2.31
C GLY A 36 -4.70 -6.54 -1.52
N LEU A 37 -4.21 -6.44 -0.29
CA LEU A 37 -4.48 -5.37 0.67
C LEU A 37 -3.17 -4.73 1.14
N CYS A 38 -3.24 -3.54 1.76
CA CYS A 38 -2.10 -3.05 2.52
C CYS A 38 -1.96 -3.80 3.85
N THR A 39 -0.76 -3.78 4.43
CA THR A 39 -0.46 -4.45 5.70
C THR A 39 -1.42 -4.05 6.84
N ASP A 40 -1.83 -2.78 6.92
CA ASP A 40 -2.82 -2.32 7.93
C ASP A 40 -4.19 -2.97 7.74
N CYS A 41 -4.64 -3.09 6.48
CA CYS A 41 -5.92 -3.70 6.15
C CYS A 41 -5.89 -5.23 6.30
N ALA A 42 -4.75 -5.86 6.01
CA ALA A 42 -4.53 -7.29 6.16
C ALA A 42 -4.47 -7.68 7.65
N ALA A 43 -3.79 -6.89 8.49
CA ALA A 43 -3.72 -7.11 9.94
C ALA A 43 -5.08 -6.96 10.65
N ALA A 44 -6.03 -6.26 10.03
CA ALA A 44 -7.38 -6.08 10.53
C ALA A 44 -8.36 -7.20 10.11
N VAL A 45 -7.89 -8.24 9.40
CA VAL A 45 -8.67 -9.45 9.14
C VAL A 45 -8.48 -10.41 10.34
N PRO A 46 -9.57 -10.82 11.02
CA PRO A 46 -9.50 -11.69 12.19
C PRO A 46 -9.05 -13.13 11.87
#